data_AF-A0AAW1T8E1-F1
#
_entry.id   AF-A0AAW1T8E1-F1
#
_cell.length_a   1.000
_cell.length_b   1.000
_cell.length_c   1.000
_cell.angle_alpha   90.00
_cell.angle_beta   90.00
_cell.angle_gamma   90.00
#
_symmetry.space_group_name_H-M   'P 1'
#
loop_
_entity.id
_entity.type
_entity.pdbx_description
1 polymer ?
#
loop_
_entity_poly.entity_id
_entity_poly.type
_entity_poly.pdbx_seq_one_letter_code
_entity_poly.pdbx_strand_id
1 'polypeptide(L)'
;MAAPSSIETAIYTLSTCFKQRGREGPWSDTTLTGNPTTCQRLTAFLLGYKKKSALQGFKSTGAKALTQAKMALLLQHLQRQQLEPNAMLRHVAARDAFAFSFLWVTGSRGITAGDLTCADIQLPDGSPAYPLIYPQLLLVPGSILMITPRRLKTSVGANTQSVFVTMEVATSHVLCPVYWLHICISTAAACGSPIGAADHPVRKLEKGNQSVSADQATTGLLGKRLITHLQAAHCYEGESMHSFRRGRAIADTAAGLSDADIMVKLLLKTPAVLKQKYQPPGRHNSGVKRIRSSVQPVSKGCMPSSGPQPSPS
;
A
#
# COMPACT_ATOMS: atom_id res chain seq x y z
N MET A 1 -11.51 -11.04 -20.16
CA MET A 1 -12.29 -9.80 -20.33
C MET A 1 -11.61 -8.69 -19.53
N ALA A 2 -11.32 -7.54 -20.13
CA ALA A 2 -10.71 -6.43 -19.41
C ALA A 2 -11.68 -5.86 -18.35
N ALA A 3 -11.16 -5.39 -17.22
CA ALA A 3 -12.02 -4.71 -16.24
C ALA A 3 -12.59 -3.42 -16.87
N PRO A 4 -13.87 -3.06 -16.65
CA PRO A 4 -14.44 -1.81 -17.15
C PRO A 4 -13.60 -0.58 -16.79
N SER A 5 -13.04 -0.54 -15.57
CA SER A 5 -12.14 0.54 -15.12
C SER A 5 -10.84 0.65 -15.92
N SER A 6 -10.33 -0.46 -16.46
CA SER A 6 -9.13 -0.45 -17.31
C SER A 6 -9.43 0.20 -18.66
N ILE A 7 -10.61 -0.06 -19.23
CA ILE A 7 -11.05 0.58 -20.48
C ILE A 7 -11.27 2.08 -20.26
N GLU A 8 -11.92 2.47 -19.17
CA GLU A 8 -12.08 3.88 -18.80
C GLU A 8 -10.73 4.60 -18.65
N THR A 9 -9.74 3.93 -18.05
CA THR A 9 -8.39 4.48 -17.90
C THR A 9 -7.75 4.70 -19.26
N ALA A 10 -7.83 3.73 -20.18
CA ALA A 10 -7.30 3.87 -21.53
C ALA A 10 -7.96 5.02 -22.30
N ILE A 11 -9.28 5.17 -22.18
CA ILE A 11 -10.04 6.27 -22.80
C ILE A 11 -9.65 7.61 -22.20
N TYR A 12 -9.47 7.70 -20.88
CA TYR A 12 -8.98 8.92 -20.24
C TYR A 12 -7.59 9.30 -20.74
N THR A 13 -6.67 8.34 -20.87
CA THR A 13 -5.34 8.58 -21.45
C THR A 13 -5.43 9.09 -22.88
N LEU A 14 -6.25 8.47 -23.72
CA LEU A 14 -6.51 8.95 -25.08
C LEU A 14 -7.10 10.36 -25.10
N SER A 15 -8.04 10.64 -24.20
CA SER A 15 -8.66 11.96 -24.05
C SER A 15 -7.60 13.04 -23.80
N THR A 16 -6.67 12.78 -22.88
CA THR A 16 -5.53 13.66 -22.59
C THR A 16 -4.62 13.81 -23.81
N CYS A 17 -4.30 12.74 -24.52
CA CYS A 17 -3.49 12.79 -25.74
C CYS A 17 -4.15 13.60 -26.87
N PHE A 18 -5.49 13.62 -26.94
CA PHE A 18 -6.23 14.46 -27.88
C PHE A 18 -6.22 15.93 -27.46
N LYS A 19 -6.44 16.22 -26.17
CA LYS A 19 -6.35 17.59 -25.64
C LYS A 19 -4.98 18.22 -25.90
N GLN A 20 -3.90 17.47 -25.67
CA GLN A 20 -2.53 17.89 -25.98
C GLN A 20 -2.31 18.22 -27.46
N ARG A 21 -3.17 17.75 -28.36
CA ARG A 21 -3.17 18.05 -29.80
C ARG A 21 -4.23 19.09 -30.19
N GLY A 22 -4.75 19.86 -29.23
CA GLY A 22 -5.78 20.88 -29.46
C GLY A 22 -7.18 20.32 -29.74
N ARG A 23 -7.39 19.01 -29.55
CA ARG A 23 -8.70 18.35 -29.77
C ARG A 23 -9.49 18.35 -28.46
N GLU A 24 -10.10 19.49 -28.16
CA GLU A 24 -10.87 19.73 -26.93
C GLU A 24 -12.38 19.87 -27.21
N GLY A 25 -13.20 19.75 -26.17
CA GLY A 25 -14.64 19.91 -26.29
C GLY A 25 -15.41 18.67 -26.80
N PRO A 26 -16.74 18.80 -26.96
CA PRO A 26 -17.61 17.72 -27.41
C PRO A 26 -17.28 17.31 -28.85
N TRP A 27 -17.32 16.00 -29.11
CA TRP A 27 -17.15 15.44 -30.45
C TRP A 27 -18.33 15.80 -31.36
N SER A 28 -18.05 16.21 -32.59
CA SER A 28 -19.02 16.39 -33.66
C SER A 28 -18.75 15.39 -34.79
N ASP A 29 -19.71 14.51 -35.05
CA ASP A 29 -19.62 13.53 -36.15
C ASP A 29 -19.71 14.20 -37.54
N THR A 30 -20.35 15.37 -37.64
CA THR A 30 -20.49 16.10 -38.91
C THR A 30 -19.22 16.82 -39.31
N THR A 31 -18.59 17.53 -38.35
CA THR A 31 -17.42 18.35 -38.63
C THR A 31 -16.10 17.64 -38.31
N LEU A 32 -16.17 16.44 -37.70
CA LEU A 32 -15.02 15.67 -37.23
C LEU A 32 -14.10 16.52 -36.33
N THR A 33 -14.68 17.43 -35.56
CA THR A 33 -14.00 18.31 -34.61
C THR A 33 -14.34 17.92 -33.17
N GLY A 34 -13.53 18.41 -32.24
CA GLY A 34 -13.64 18.09 -30.82
C GLY A 34 -12.80 16.88 -30.40
N ASN A 35 -13.03 16.41 -29.17
CA ASN A 35 -12.32 15.26 -28.62
C ASN A 35 -13.03 13.94 -28.94
N PRO A 36 -12.44 13.02 -29.74
CA PRO A 36 -13.11 11.77 -30.13
C PRO A 36 -13.56 10.89 -28.95
N THR A 37 -12.91 11.02 -27.78
CA THR A 37 -13.27 10.25 -26.59
C THR A 37 -14.58 10.69 -25.93
N THR A 38 -15.14 11.82 -26.35
CA THR A 38 -16.43 12.32 -25.87
C THR A 38 -17.59 11.95 -26.81
N CYS A 39 -17.33 11.17 -27.86
CA CYS A 39 -18.39 10.78 -28.80
C CYS A 39 -19.46 9.91 -28.13
N GLN A 40 -20.71 10.07 -28.57
CA GLN A 40 -21.85 9.37 -27.99
C GLN A 40 -21.73 7.85 -28.17
N ARG A 41 -21.17 7.39 -29.30
CA ARG A 41 -20.95 5.97 -29.58
C ARG A 41 -20.01 5.33 -28.54
N LEU A 42 -18.91 5.99 -28.19
CA LEU A 42 -17.98 5.48 -27.17
C LEU A 42 -18.61 5.48 -25.78
N THR A 43 -19.38 6.51 -25.45
CA THR A 43 -20.13 6.60 -24.18
C THR A 43 -21.14 5.46 -24.05
N ALA A 44 -21.92 5.21 -25.11
CA ALA A 44 -22.88 4.11 -25.16
C ALA A 44 -22.18 2.73 -25.08
N PHE A 45 -21.06 2.57 -25.80
CA PHE A 45 -20.24 1.36 -25.71
C PHE A 45 -19.76 1.11 -24.28
N LEU A 46 -19.23 2.12 -23.59
CA LEU A 46 -18.77 1.99 -22.21
C LEU A 46 -19.88 1.58 -21.25
N LEU A 47 -21.07 2.18 -21.40
CA LEU A 47 -22.24 1.84 -20.60
C LEU A 47 -22.67 0.38 -20.85
N GLY A 48 -22.76 -0.01 -22.13
CA GLY A 48 -23.08 -1.38 -22.54
C GLY A 48 -22.04 -2.39 -22.05
N TYR A 49 -20.76 -2.05 -22.13
CA TYR A 49 -19.65 -2.88 -21.66
C TYR A 49 -19.70 -3.10 -20.16
N LYS A 50 -19.96 -2.04 -19.37
CA LYS A 50 -20.16 -2.16 -17.92
C LYS A 50 -21.33 -3.07 -17.57
N LYS A 51 -22.48 -2.88 -18.22
CA LYS A 51 -23.68 -3.71 -18.01
C LYS A 51 -23.42 -5.17 -18.39
N LYS A 52 -22.83 -5.43 -19.56
CA LYS A 52 -22.46 -6.77 -20.02
C LYS A 52 -21.48 -7.44 -19.05
N SER A 53 -20.45 -6.72 -18.61
CA SER A 53 -19.48 -7.23 -17.64
C SER A 53 -20.15 -7.61 -16.33
N ALA A 54 -21.05 -6.76 -15.81
CA ALA A 54 -21.79 -7.03 -14.58
C ALA A 54 -22.71 -8.27 -14.72
N LEU A 55 -23.43 -8.39 -15.85
CA LEU A 55 -24.25 -9.58 -16.16
C LEU A 55 -23.40 -10.86 -16.26
N GLN A 56 -22.15 -10.74 -16.70
CA GLN A 56 -21.18 -11.84 -16.73
C GLN A 56 -20.51 -12.10 -15.36
N GLY A 57 -21.01 -11.47 -14.29
CA GLY A 57 -20.55 -11.69 -12.92
C GLY A 57 -19.31 -10.88 -12.54
N PHE A 58 -18.86 -9.92 -13.36
CA PHE A 58 -17.79 -9.01 -12.97
C PHE A 58 -18.21 -8.20 -11.75
N LYS A 59 -17.46 -8.32 -10.66
CA LYS A 59 -17.59 -7.50 -9.46
C LYS A 59 -16.32 -6.68 -9.31
N SER A 60 -16.45 -5.37 -9.24
CA SER A 60 -15.32 -4.51 -8.86
C SER A 60 -14.83 -4.94 -7.47
N THR A 61 -13.58 -5.37 -7.36
CA THR A 61 -12.96 -5.74 -6.09
C THR A 61 -12.14 -4.56 -5.61
N GLY A 62 -12.56 -3.94 -4.49
CA GLY A 62 -11.70 -3.02 -3.77
C GLY A 62 -10.56 -3.77 -3.09
N ALA A 63 -9.47 -3.08 -2.77
CA ALA A 63 -8.39 -3.65 -1.95
C ALA A 63 -8.96 -4.21 -0.65
N LYS A 64 -8.52 -5.42 -0.23
CA LYS A 64 -8.89 -5.97 1.07
C LYS A 64 -8.43 -5.03 2.19
N ALA A 65 -9.21 -4.89 3.26
CA ALA A 65 -8.76 -4.11 4.40
C ALA A 65 -7.63 -4.87 5.12
N LEU A 66 -6.55 -4.16 5.47
CA LEU A 66 -5.60 -4.72 6.42
C LEU A 66 -6.23 -4.58 7.81
N THR A 67 -6.43 -5.67 8.54
CA THR A 67 -6.99 -5.58 9.91
C THR A 67 -5.88 -5.26 10.90
N GLN A 68 -6.23 -4.74 12.09
CA GLN A 68 -5.24 -4.51 13.15
C GLN A 68 -4.51 -5.81 13.55
N ALA A 69 -5.23 -6.94 13.59
CA ALA A 69 -4.62 -8.25 13.85
C ALA A 69 -3.58 -8.64 12.78
N LYS A 70 -3.90 -8.47 11.48
CA LYS A 70 -2.92 -8.71 10.40
C LYS A 70 -1.74 -7.74 10.47
N MET A 71 -1.99 -6.49 10.85
CA MET A 71 -0.94 -5.50 11.05
C MET A 71 0.01 -5.92 12.17
N ALA A 72 -0.51 -6.40 13.30
CA ALA A 72 0.29 -6.92 14.40
C ALA A 72 1.14 -8.14 13.94
N LEU A 73 0.54 -9.11 13.24
CA LEU A 73 1.26 -10.26 12.70
C LEU A 73 2.38 -9.86 11.71
N LEU A 74 2.10 -8.90 10.82
CA LEU A 74 3.09 -8.36 9.88
C LEU A 74 4.27 -7.73 10.61
N LEU A 75 4.00 -6.89 11.62
CA LEU A 75 5.06 -6.20 12.36
C LEU A 75 5.84 -7.14 13.29
N GLN A 76 5.19 -8.16 13.87
CA GLN A 76 5.88 -9.22 14.61
C GLN A 76 6.79 -10.07 13.70
N HIS A 77 6.36 -10.35 12.46
CA HIS A 77 7.20 -11.00 11.46
C HIS A 77 8.44 -10.15 11.15
N LEU A 78 8.27 -8.85 10.91
CA LEU A 78 9.36 -7.92 10.65
C LEU A 78 10.28 -7.72 11.87
N GLN A 79 9.73 -7.76 13.08
CA GLN A 79 10.51 -7.72 14.32
C GLN A 79 11.47 -8.90 14.42
N ARG A 80 11.01 -10.11 14.07
CA ARG A 80 11.88 -11.29 14.03
C ARG A 80 12.97 -11.14 12.97
N GLN A 81 12.64 -10.64 11.77
CA GLN A 81 13.63 -10.37 10.71
C GLN A 81 14.62 -9.26 11.08
N GLN A 82 14.26 -8.35 11.98
CA GLN A 82 15.17 -7.34 12.47
C GLN A 82 16.28 -7.92 13.37
N LEU A 83 16.14 -9.15 13.86
CA LEU A 83 17.16 -9.86 14.64
C LEU A 83 18.18 -10.61 13.76
N GLU A 84 18.04 -10.56 12.43
CA GLU A 84 18.97 -11.22 11.50
C GLU A 84 20.43 -10.77 11.71
N PRO A 85 21.43 -11.66 11.60
CA PRO A 85 22.83 -11.26 11.77
C PRO A 85 23.30 -10.24 10.72
N ASN A 86 22.71 -10.29 9.51
CA ASN A 86 23.07 -9.41 8.42
C ASN A 86 22.51 -7.99 8.64
N ALA A 87 23.39 -7.00 8.83
CA ALA A 87 23.01 -5.62 9.08
C ALA A 87 22.08 -5.00 8.02
N MET A 88 22.30 -5.33 6.74
CA MET A 88 21.45 -4.85 5.65
C MET A 88 20.03 -5.43 5.75
N LEU A 89 19.90 -6.74 6.03
CA LEU A 89 18.59 -7.36 6.20
C LEU A 89 17.84 -6.78 7.41
N ARG A 90 18.54 -6.53 8.53
CA ARG A 90 17.94 -5.84 9.68
C ARG A 90 17.40 -4.47 9.32
N HIS A 91 18.22 -3.67 8.61
CA HIS A 91 17.81 -2.34 8.18
C HIS A 91 16.59 -2.39 7.25
N VAL A 92 16.60 -3.32 6.32
CA VAL A 92 15.52 -3.54 5.38
C VAL A 92 14.21 -3.93 6.08
N ALA A 93 14.26 -4.80 7.10
CA ALA A 93 13.10 -5.16 7.91
C ALA A 93 12.57 -3.97 8.72
N ALA A 94 13.47 -3.22 9.37
CA ALA A 94 13.12 -2.04 10.16
C ALA A 94 12.52 -0.92 9.29
N ARG A 95 13.08 -0.67 8.11
CA ARG A 95 12.58 0.28 7.13
C ARG A 95 11.14 -0.05 6.70
N ASP A 96 10.89 -1.31 6.37
CA ASP A 96 9.56 -1.74 5.97
C ASP A 96 8.56 -1.65 7.12
N ALA A 97 8.97 -2.03 8.32
CA ALA A 97 8.14 -1.95 9.52
C ALA A 97 7.76 -0.49 9.84
N PHE A 98 8.72 0.44 9.71
CA PHE A 98 8.45 1.87 9.80
C PHE A 98 7.46 2.33 8.73
N ALA A 99 7.71 2.01 7.46
CA ALA A 99 6.82 2.42 6.37
C ALA A 99 5.39 1.91 6.56
N PHE A 100 5.22 0.64 6.94
CA PHE A 100 3.90 0.05 7.10
C PHE A 100 3.18 0.57 8.35
N SER A 101 3.86 0.68 9.50
CA SER A 101 3.27 1.24 10.71
C SER A 101 2.87 2.71 10.51
N PHE A 102 3.68 3.49 9.81
CA PHE A 102 3.36 4.87 9.44
C PHE A 102 2.10 4.94 8.57
N LEU A 103 2.01 4.12 7.52
CA LEU A 103 0.84 4.07 6.65
C LEU A 103 -0.41 3.57 7.37
N TRP A 104 -0.25 2.64 8.31
CA TRP A 104 -1.33 2.16 9.15
C TRP A 104 -1.89 3.27 10.03
N VAL A 105 -1.04 3.93 10.83
CA VAL A 105 -1.46 4.95 11.79
C VAL A 105 -2.04 6.18 11.10
N THR A 106 -1.40 6.65 10.03
CA THR A 106 -1.83 7.86 9.33
C THR A 106 -2.91 7.63 8.28
N GLY A 107 -3.08 6.41 7.77
CA GLY A 107 -3.92 6.14 6.60
C GLY A 107 -3.45 6.87 5.33
N SER A 108 -2.18 7.27 5.30
CA SER A 108 -1.54 7.91 4.14
C SER A 108 -1.43 6.98 2.94
N ARG A 109 -1.01 7.52 1.80
CA ARG A 109 -0.78 6.70 0.59
C ARG A 109 0.64 6.19 0.58
N GLY A 110 0.87 5.08 -0.13
CA GLY A 110 2.22 4.49 -0.22
C GLY A 110 3.30 5.46 -0.71
N ILE A 111 2.96 6.43 -1.57
CA ILE A 111 3.93 7.45 -2.02
C ILE A 111 4.38 8.36 -0.89
N THR A 112 3.49 8.67 0.06
CA THR A 112 3.77 9.54 1.21
C THR A 112 4.84 8.94 2.13
N ALA A 113 4.87 7.61 2.29
CA ALA A 113 5.89 6.95 3.11
C ALA A 113 7.29 7.04 2.47
N GLY A 114 7.38 6.94 1.15
CA GLY A 114 8.64 7.10 0.41
C GLY A 114 9.11 8.55 0.39
N ASP A 115 8.19 9.49 0.13
CA ASP A 115 8.48 10.93 0.01
C ASP A 115 8.83 11.61 1.33
N LEU A 116 8.59 10.95 2.47
CA LEU A 116 8.91 11.48 3.78
C LEU A 116 10.42 11.62 3.93
N THR A 117 10.88 12.74 4.47
CA THR A 117 12.25 12.97 4.92
C THR A 117 12.28 13.09 6.44
N CYS A 118 13.46 12.96 7.04
CA CYS A 118 13.60 13.17 8.48
C CYS A 118 13.26 14.60 8.93
N ALA A 119 13.45 15.61 8.07
CA ALA A 119 13.07 17.00 8.33
C ALA A 119 11.54 17.22 8.41
N ASP A 120 10.76 16.31 7.80
CA ASP A 120 9.29 16.38 7.83
C ASP A 120 8.71 15.84 9.15
N ILE A 121 9.57 15.31 10.03
CA ILE A 121 9.22 14.74 11.33
C ILE A 121 9.69 15.73 12.40
N GLN A 122 8.73 16.36 13.06
CA GLN A 122 8.93 17.46 13.99
C GLN A 122 8.34 17.11 15.36
N LEU A 123 8.78 17.82 16.38
CA LEU A 123 8.09 17.87 17.66
C LEU A 123 6.86 18.79 17.57
N PRO A 124 5.95 18.78 18.56
CA PRO A 124 4.75 19.63 18.56
C PRO A 124 5.06 21.13 18.56
N ASP A 125 6.24 21.53 19.03
CA ASP A 125 6.74 22.91 19.00
C ASP A 125 7.33 23.32 17.63
N GLY A 126 7.31 22.41 16.65
CA GLY A 126 7.85 22.62 15.30
C GLY A 126 9.36 22.40 15.17
N SER A 127 10.06 22.11 16.27
CA SER A 127 11.48 21.78 16.21
C SER A 127 11.71 20.44 15.50
N PRO A 128 12.84 20.26 14.79
CA PRO A 128 13.13 18.98 14.14
C PRO A 128 13.18 17.85 15.18
N ALA A 129 12.50 16.73 14.92
CA ALA A 129 12.64 15.54 15.78
C ALA A 129 13.96 14.81 15.48
N TYR A 130 14.55 15.02 14.30
CA TYR A 130 15.76 14.32 13.84
C TYR A 130 16.99 14.42 14.78
N PRO A 131 17.38 15.60 15.31
CA PRO A 131 18.48 15.73 16.27
C PRO A 131 18.22 15.03 17.60
N LEU A 132 16.96 14.75 17.91
CA LEU A 132 16.59 13.98 19.07
C LEU A 132 16.68 12.47 18.73
N ILE A 133 16.34 12.05 17.50
CA ILE A 133 16.40 10.64 17.07
C ILE A 133 17.84 10.09 17.04
N TYR A 134 18.84 10.97 17.17
CA TYR A 134 20.27 10.64 17.20
C TYR A 134 21.00 11.43 18.30
N PRO A 135 21.82 10.84 19.21
CA PRO A 135 21.98 9.44 19.59
C PRO A 135 21.24 9.07 20.90
N GLN A 136 20.44 9.95 21.50
CA GLN A 136 19.91 9.76 22.87
C GLN A 136 18.42 10.11 23.06
N LEU A 137 17.52 9.84 22.09
CA LEU A 137 16.11 10.15 22.32
C LEU A 137 15.51 9.33 23.47
N LEU A 138 15.22 10.06 24.55
CA LEU A 138 14.20 9.80 25.57
C LEU A 138 12.78 9.84 24.94
N LEU A 139 12.55 9.09 23.85
CA LEU A 139 11.20 8.89 23.34
C LEU A 139 10.49 7.96 24.30
N VAL A 140 9.89 8.56 25.31
CA VAL A 140 9.08 7.85 26.28
C VAL A 140 7.70 7.56 25.67
N PRO A 141 7.04 6.48 26.11
CA PRO A 141 5.62 6.33 25.84
C PRO A 141 4.87 7.65 26.13
N GLY A 142 4.11 8.15 25.14
CA GLY A 142 3.40 9.42 25.21
C GLY A 142 3.99 10.54 24.34
N SER A 143 5.23 10.41 23.84
CA SER A 143 5.83 11.41 22.95
C SER A 143 5.00 11.62 21.68
N ILE A 144 4.76 12.85 21.27
CA ILE A 144 4.00 13.18 20.05
C ILE A 144 4.98 13.65 18.98
N LEU A 145 4.90 13.07 17.79
CA LEU A 145 5.58 13.59 16.60
C LEU A 145 4.56 14.21 15.67
N MET A 146 4.88 15.39 15.14
CA MET A 146 4.14 16.02 14.06
C MET A 146 4.81 15.63 12.74
N ILE A 147 4.04 15.05 11.82
CA ILE A 147 4.54 14.67 10.50
C ILE A 147 3.86 15.54 9.44
N THR A 148 4.66 16.23 8.64
CA THR A 148 4.16 17.16 7.60
C THR A 148 4.47 16.61 6.21
N PRO A 149 3.49 15.98 5.51
CA PRO A 149 3.73 15.42 4.19
C PRO A 149 4.10 16.49 3.15
N ARG A 150 5.20 16.32 2.43
CA ARG A 150 5.63 17.26 1.36
C ARG A 150 4.70 17.32 0.16
N ARG A 151 4.08 16.19 -0.22
CA ARG A 151 3.20 16.11 -1.40
C ARG A 151 1.77 15.77 -1.02
N LEU A 152 0.86 16.72 -1.28
CA LEU A 152 -0.57 16.47 -1.32
C LEU A 152 -1.02 16.20 -2.76
N LYS A 153 -2.00 15.30 -2.95
CA LYS A 153 -2.45 14.89 -4.31
C LYS A 153 -3.11 16.02 -5.10
N THR A 154 -3.57 17.09 -4.47
CA THR A 154 -4.21 18.20 -5.18
C THR A 154 -3.69 19.52 -4.67
N SER A 155 -3.16 20.33 -5.57
CA SER A 155 -2.64 21.69 -5.37
C SER A 155 -3.72 22.74 -5.11
N VAL A 156 -5.01 22.39 -5.24
CA VAL A 156 -6.13 23.32 -5.02
C VAL A 156 -6.55 23.26 -3.56
N GLY A 157 -6.10 24.24 -2.77
CA GLY A 157 -6.35 24.39 -1.33
C GLY A 157 -5.14 23.98 -0.50
N ALA A 158 -4.16 24.87 -0.42
CA ALA A 158 -2.90 24.71 0.30
C ALA A 158 -3.07 24.73 1.83
N ASN A 159 -3.67 23.69 2.39
CA ASN A 159 -3.41 23.33 3.79
C ASN A 159 -2.56 22.07 3.77
N THR A 160 -1.24 22.25 3.97
CA THR A 160 -0.32 21.23 4.47
C THR A 160 -0.86 20.74 5.81
N GLN A 161 -1.81 19.82 5.77
CA GLN A 161 -2.38 19.27 6.98
C GLN A 161 -1.35 18.32 7.57
N SER A 162 -0.62 18.80 8.57
CA SER A 162 0.25 17.98 9.39
C SER A 162 -0.58 16.91 10.09
N VAL A 163 -0.05 15.70 10.11
CA VAL A 163 -0.63 14.57 10.82
C VAL A 163 0.15 14.39 12.11
N PHE A 164 -0.53 14.53 13.23
CA PHE A 164 0.05 14.22 14.53
C PHE A 164 0.03 12.71 14.74
N VAL A 165 1.19 12.16 15.07
CA VAL A 165 1.43 10.75 15.36
C VAL A 165 1.96 10.65 16.77
N THR A 166 1.11 10.18 17.67
CA THR A 166 1.46 9.97 19.07
C THR A 166 2.12 8.61 19.26
N MET A 167 3.20 8.55 20.03
CA MET A 167 3.65 7.32 20.68
C MET A 167 2.62 6.92 21.72
N GLU A 168 1.70 6.06 21.33
CA GLU A 168 0.79 5.47 22.28
C GLU A 168 1.56 4.54 23.23
N VAL A 169 1.34 4.73 24.54
CA VAL A 169 1.83 3.83 25.61
C VAL A 169 1.09 2.50 25.58
N ALA A 170 -0.14 2.50 25.06
CA ALA A 170 -1.08 1.42 25.28
C ALA A 170 -0.91 0.30 24.26
N THR A 171 -0.36 -0.82 24.75
CA THR A 171 -0.60 -2.23 24.36
C THR A 171 0.27 -2.89 23.29
N SER A 172 0.94 -2.19 22.37
CA SER A 172 1.93 -2.86 21.51
C SER A 172 2.90 -1.89 20.84
N HIS A 173 4.14 -1.81 21.34
CA HIS A 173 5.21 -0.98 20.73
C HIS A 173 5.38 -1.27 19.23
N VAL A 174 5.05 -2.48 18.77
CA VAL A 174 5.17 -2.87 17.37
C VAL A 174 4.24 -2.10 16.45
N LEU A 175 3.10 -1.55 16.89
CA LEU A 175 2.25 -0.73 16.00
C LEU A 175 2.73 0.73 15.90
N CYS A 176 3.65 1.14 16.77
CA CYS A 176 4.10 2.52 16.86
C CYS A 176 5.14 2.83 15.76
N PRO A 177 4.86 3.75 14.81
CA PRO A 177 5.84 4.12 13.80
C PRO A 177 7.07 4.80 14.37
N VAL A 178 6.95 5.50 15.50
CA VAL A 178 8.07 6.17 16.15
C VAL A 178 9.10 5.15 16.67
N TYR A 179 8.63 4.04 17.24
CA TYR A 179 9.49 2.91 17.62
C TYR A 179 10.28 2.36 16.43
N TRP A 180 9.61 2.12 15.30
CA TRP A 180 10.28 1.61 14.10
C TRP A 180 11.20 2.62 13.43
N LEU A 181 10.88 3.91 13.49
CA LEU A 181 11.73 4.97 12.96
C LEU A 181 13.10 4.96 13.65
N HIS A 182 13.11 4.84 14.98
CA HIS A 182 14.34 4.75 15.75
C HIS A 182 15.18 3.53 15.31
N ILE A 183 14.56 2.34 15.22
CA ILE A 183 15.27 1.13 14.79
C ILE A 183 15.78 1.27 13.35
N CYS A 184 14.97 1.85 12.45
CA CYS A 184 15.34 2.08 11.06
C CYS A 184 16.61 2.94 10.96
N ILE A 185 16.66 4.04 11.71
CA ILE A 185 17.79 4.97 11.72
C ILE A 185 19.04 4.32 12.32
N SER A 186 18.93 3.66 13.47
CA SER A 186 20.04 2.97 14.12
C SER A 186 20.63 1.86 13.25
N THR A 187 19.76 1.07 12.59
CA THR A 187 20.21 0.00 11.68
C THR A 187 20.80 0.52 10.38
N ALA A 188 20.38 1.70 9.91
CA ALA A 188 20.96 2.31 8.71
C ALA A 188 22.43 2.69 8.91
N ALA A 189 22.76 3.28 10.06
CA ALA A 189 24.15 3.57 10.39
C ALA A 189 24.97 2.30 10.61
N ALA A 190 24.41 1.28 11.26
CA ALA A 190 25.07 -0.01 11.44
C ALA A 190 25.38 -0.74 10.12
N CYS A 191 24.66 -0.45 9.03
CA CYS A 191 24.97 -0.98 7.70
C CYS A 191 25.75 0.02 6.81
N GLY A 192 26.39 1.03 7.41
CA GLY A 192 27.24 2.00 6.69
C GLY A 192 26.47 3.01 5.84
N SER A 193 25.19 3.23 6.13
CA SER A 193 24.31 4.14 5.39
C SER A 193 23.52 5.02 6.34
N PRO A 194 24.16 5.94 7.09
CA PRO A 194 23.43 6.84 7.99
C PRO A 194 22.34 7.62 7.23
N ILE A 195 21.29 8.01 7.95
CA ILE A 195 20.17 8.80 7.44
C ILE A 195 20.32 10.18 8.07
N GLY A 196 20.58 11.21 7.26
CA GLY A 196 20.61 12.61 7.64
C GLY A 196 19.22 13.26 7.72
N ALA A 197 19.17 14.53 8.14
CA ALA A 197 17.92 15.29 8.24
C ALA A 197 17.20 15.44 6.88
N ALA A 198 17.96 15.64 5.80
CA ALA A 198 17.43 15.78 4.45
C ALA A 198 17.10 14.43 3.78
N ASP A 199 17.51 13.32 4.39
CA ASP A 199 17.38 11.99 3.79
C ASP A 199 16.01 11.38 4.06
N HIS A 200 15.66 10.42 3.21
CA HIS A 200 14.47 9.60 3.37
C HIS A 200 14.76 8.45 4.35
N PRO A 201 13.92 8.23 5.38
CA PRO A 201 14.02 7.02 6.18
C PRO A 201 13.61 5.77 5.40
N VAL A 202 12.78 5.91 4.36
CA VAL A 202 12.31 4.81 3.52
C VAL A 202 13.03 4.83 2.17
N ARG A 203 14.31 4.46 2.14
CA ARG A 203 15.15 4.42 0.93
C ARG A 203 15.04 3.10 0.18
N LYS A 204 15.23 3.13 -1.15
CA LYS A 204 15.38 1.92 -1.96
C LYS A 204 16.77 1.29 -1.71
N LEU A 205 16.94 0.03 -2.09
CA LEU A 205 18.26 -0.57 -2.20
C LEU A 205 18.81 -0.33 -3.60
N GLU A 206 20.13 -0.28 -3.71
CA GLU A 206 20.81 -0.29 -5.01
C GLU A 206 20.64 -1.64 -5.72
N LYS A 207 20.95 -1.65 -7.02
CA LYS A 207 20.92 -2.88 -7.82
C LYS A 207 21.86 -3.92 -7.19
N GLY A 208 21.32 -5.11 -6.91
CA GLY A 208 22.06 -6.18 -6.22
C GLY A 208 21.84 -6.24 -4.71
N ASN A 209 21.07 -5.31 -4.13
CA ASN A 209 20.67 -5.30 -2.71
C ASN A 209 21.84 -5.27 -1.70
N GLN A 210 23.02 -4.80 -2.11
CA GLN A 210 24.20 -4.76 -1.25
C GLN A 210 24.38 -3.42 -0.53
N SER A 211 23.73 -2.35 -0.99
CA SER A 211 23.80 -1.02 -0.39
C SER A 211 22.45 -0.30 -0.43
N VAL A 212 22.31 0.71 0.43
CA VAL A 212 21.14 1.60 0.46
C VAL A 212 21.36 2.73 -0.54
N SER A 213 20.34 3.02 -1.34
CA SER A 213 20.36 4.13 -2.29
C SER A 213 20.00 5.45 -1.61
N ALA A 214 20.40 6.59 -2.18
CA ALA A 214 19.91 7.90 -1.77
C ALA A 214 18.41 8.09 -2.11
N ASP A 215 17.91 7.39 -3.13
CA ASP A 215 16.53 7.58 -3.58
C ASP A 215 15.51 6.95 -2.64
N GLN A 216 14.38 7.63 -2.51
CA GLN A 216 13.18 7.15 -1.84
C GLN A 216 12.62 5.85 -2.45
N ALA A 217 11.99 5.03 -1.60
CA ALA A 217 11.23 3.86 -2.02
C ALA A 217 9.96 4.26 -2.77
N THR A 218 9.71 3.62 -3.90
CA THR A 218 8.48 3.85 -4.66
C THR A 218 7.29 3.10 -4.05
N THR A 219 6.07 3.57 -4.33
CA THR A 219 4.84 2.83 -3.95
C THR A 219 4.82 1.40 -4.51
N GLY A 220 5.36 1.20 -5.72
CA GLY A 220 5.44 -0.12 -6.32
C GLY A 220 6.41 -1.05 -5.58
N LEU A 221 7.56 -0.53 -5.13
CA LEU A 221 8.50 -1.27 -4.30
C LEU A 221 7.84 -1.67 -2.96
N LEU A 222 7.29 -0.71 -2.23
CA LEU A 222 6.63 -0.97 -0.95
C LEU A 222 5.46 -1.95 -1.10
N GLY A 223 4.70 -1.85 -2.20
CA GLY A 223 3.61 -2.78 -2.51
C GLY A 223 4.09 -4.22 -2.71
N LYS A 224 5.18 -4.42 -3.46
CA LYS A 224 5.78 -5.76 -3.63
C LYS A 224 6.26 -6.31 -2.29
N ARG A 225 6.95 -5.47 -1.50
CA ARG A 225 7.48 -5.87 -0.19
C ARG A 225 6.37 -6.23 0.80
N LEU A 226 5.28 -5.44 0.84
CA LEU A 226 4.09 -5.77 1.64
C LEU A 226 3.57 -7.17 1.30
N ILE A 227 3.40 -7.46 0.00
CA ILE A 227 2.90 -8.77 -0.43
C ILE A 227 3.84 -9.88 0.02
N THR A 228 5.16 -9.73 -0.21
CA THR A 228 6.17 -10.71 0.22
C THR A 228 6.08 -10.98 1.72
N HIS A 229 5.99 -9.95 2.55
CA HIS A 229 5.93 -10.11 4.01
C HIS A 229 4.61 -10.72 4.48
N LEU A 230 3.48 -10.33 3.90
CA LEU A 230 2.19 -10.94 4.22
C LEU A 230 2.12 -12.41 3.79
N GLN A 231 2.78 -12.78 2.68
CA GLN A 231 2.92 -14.16 2.25
C GLN A 231 3.79 -14.97 3.21
N ALA A 232 4.94 -14.42 3.61
CA ALA A 232 5.83 -15.04 4.58
C ALA A 232 5.20 -15.16 5.98
N ALA A 233 4.31 -14.24 6.35
CA ALA A 233 3.49 -14.31 7.56
C ALA A 233 2.20 -15.14 7.39
N HIS A 234 2.01 -15.82 6.25
CA HIS A 234 0.85 -16.66 5.92
C HIS A 234 -0.52 -15.97 6.07
N CYS A 235 -0.60 -14.65 5.85
CA CYS A 235 -1.82 -13.86 6.04
C CYS A 235 -2.22 -13.02 4.82
N TYR A 236 -1.55 -13.22 3.67
CA TYR A 236 -1.88 -12.58 2.40
C TYR A 236 -3.14 -13.16 1.76
N GLU A 237 -4.11 -12.30 1.46
CA GLU A 237 -5.36 -12.68 0.82
C GLU A 237 -5.78 -11.76 -0.34
N GLY A 238 -4.88 -10.88 -0.78
CA GLY A 238 -5.14 -9.88 -1.84
C GLY A 238 -5.01 -8.43 -1.39
N GLU A 239 -4.27 -8.18 -0.32
CA GLU A 239 -3.93 -6.84 0.15
C GLU A 239 -3.04 -6.09 -0.86
N SER A 240 -3.05 -4.77 -0.74
CA SER A 240 -2.24 -3.84 -1.52
C SER A 240 -1.91 -2.61 -0.67
N MET A 241 -1.17 -1.64 -1.21
CA MET A 241 -0.92 -0.37 -0.49
C MET A 241 -2.20 0.38 -0.10
N HIS A 242 -3.32 0.15 -0.80
CA HIS A 242 -4.60 0.77 -0.44
C HIS A 242 -5.27 0.11 0.78
N SER A 243 -4.81 -1.08 1.17
CA SER A 243 -5.33 -1.85 2.30
C SER A 243 -5.10 -1.16 3.64
N PHE A 244 -3.99 -0.43 3.80
CA PHE A 244 -3.71 0.35 5.02
C PHE A 244 -4.79 1.39 5.27
N ARG A 245 -5.03 2.23 4.28
CA ARG A 245 -5.98 3.33 4.35
C ARG A 245 -7.42 2.85 4.54
N ARG A 246 -7.79 1.72 3.93
CA ARG A 246 -9.08 1.06 4.17
C ARG A 246 -9.18 0.47 5.57
N GLY A 247 -8.14 -0.23 6.01
CA GLY A 247 -8.05 -0.81 7.35
C GLY A 247 -8.15 0.25 8.44
N ARG A 248 -7.41 1.36 8.29
CA ARG A 248 -7.47 2.50 9.22
C ARG A 248 -8.86 3.12 9.28
N ALA A 249 -9.52 3.35 8.13
CA ALA A 249 -10.89 3.89 8.11
C ALA A 249 -11.87 3.02 8.90
N ILE A 250 -11.75 1.69 8.78
CA ILE A 250 -12.60 0.73 9.51
C ILE A 250 -12.25 0.74 11.01
N ALA A 251 -10.96 0.76 11.35
CA ALA A 251 -10.49 0.80 12.73
C ALA A 251 -10.93 2.09 13.44
N ASP A 252 -10.84 3.25 12.77
CA ASP A 252 -11.28 4.53 13.30
C ASP A 252 -12.81 4.55 13.56
N THR A 253 -13.60 3.95 12.66
CA THR A 253 -15.05 3.79 12.90
C THR A 253 -15.33 2.89 14.10
N ALA A 254 -14.62 1.76 14.21
CA ALA A 254 -14.76 0.87 15.36
C ALA A 254 -14.34 1.55 16.68
N ALA A 255 -13.42 2.51 16.61
CA ALA A 255 -13.01 3.36 17.73
C ALA A 255 -13.96 4.54 18.00
N GLY A 256 -15.08 4.67 17.27
CA GLY A 256 -16.09 5.69 17.51
C GLY A 256 -15.83 7.06 16.86
N LEU A 257 -14.83 7.18 15.98
CA LEU A 257 -14.59 8.45 15.27
C LEU A 257 -15.75 8.75 14.30
N SER A 258 -16.08 10.04 14.19
CA SER A 258 -17.09 10.50 13.23
C SER A 258 -16.59 10.35 11.79
N ASP A 259 -17.51 10.26 10.83
CA ASP A 259 -17.16 10.25 9.41
C ASP A 259 -16.37 11.50 9.00
N ALA A 260 -16.70 12.65 9.59
CA ALA A 260 -16.01 13.91 9.33
C ALA A 260 -14.54 13.83 9.77
N ASP A 261 -14.27 13.32 10.98
CA ASP A 261 -12.91 13.17 11.50
C ASP A 261 -12.09 12.18 10.67
N ILE A 262 -12.72 11.06 10.28
CA ILE A 262 -12.08 10.06 9.41
C ILE A 262 -11.76 10.68 8.04
N MET A 263 -12.67 11.47 7.48
CA MET A 263 -12.44 12.14 6.21
C MET A 263 -11.29 13.15 6.30
N VAL A 264 -11.24 13.95 7.36
CA VAL A 264 -10.16 14.90 7.61
C VAL A 264 -8.83 14.16 7.75
N LYS A 265 -8.76 13.17 8.65
CA LYS A 265 -7.56 12.36 8.89
C LYS A 265 -7.04 11.69 7.64
N LEU A 266 -7.94 11.11 6.83
CA LEU A 266 -7.58 10.43 5.60
C LEU A 266 -7.47 11.39 4.40
N LEU A 267 -7.70 12.69 4.54
CA LEU A 267 -7.69 13.64 3.42
C LEU A 267 -8.64 13.18 2.28
N LEU A 268 -9.89 12.86 2.64
CA LEU A 268 -10.95 12.47 1.72
C LEU A 268 -11.84 13.66 1.41
N LYS A 269 -12.12 13.87 0.11
CA LYS A 269 -12.91 15.03 -0.34
C LYS A 269 -14.41 14.87 -0.17
N THR A 270 -14.93 13.64 -0.25
CA THR A 270 -16.38 13.40 -0.26
C THR A 270 -16.78 12.22 0.62
N PRO A 271 -17.94 12.29 1.30
CA PRO A 271 -18.47 11.18 2.11
C PRO A 271 -18.72 9.92 1.27
N ALA A 272 -19.13 10.10 0.01
CA ALA A 272 -19.32 8.99 -0.93
C ALA A 272 -18.04 8.16 -1.12
N VAL A 273 -16.86 8.79 -1.14
CA VAL A 273 -15.61 8.05 -1.25
C VAL A 273 -15.34 7.23 0.01
N LEU A 274 -15.58 7.79 1.20
CA LEU A 274 -15.45 7.07 2.48
C LEU A 274 -16.35 5.83 2.48
N LYS A 275 -17.66 6.03 2.28
CA LYS A 275 -18.65 4.94 2.33
C LYS A 275 -18.48 3.91 1.23
N GLN A 276 -18.28 4.31 -0.01
CA GLN A 276 -18.26 3.35 -1.13
C GLN A 276 -16.92 2.61 -1.27
N LYS A 277 -15.79 3.25 -0.94
CA LYS A 277 -14.45 2.66 -1.14
C LYS A 277 -13.85 2.07 0.12
N TYR A 278 -14.02 2.74 1.26
CA TYR A 278 -13.31 2.36 2.48
C TYR A 278 -14.21 1.68 3.52
N GLN A 279 -15.49 2.04 3.60
CA GLN A 279 -16.49 1.44 4.49
C GLN A 279 -17.70 0.83 3.72
N PRO A 280 -17.51 0.02 2.66
CA PRO A 280 -18.64 -0.43 1.86
C PRO A 280 -19.55 -1.36 2.69
N PRO A 281 -20.85 -1.07 2.80
CA PRO A 281 -21.79 -1.94 3.51
C PRO A 281 -21.82 -3.33 2.87
N GLY A 282 -21.79 -4.38 3.68
CA GLY A 282 -21.96 -5.78 3.24
C GLY A 282 -20.80 -6.41 2.46
N ARG A 283 -19.67 -5.72 2.26
CA ARG A 283 -18.53 -6.25 1.46
C ARG A 283 -17.55 -7.12 2.23
N HIS A 284 -17.76 -7.33 3.54
CA HIS A 284 -16.78 -7.94 4.43
C HIS A 284 -16.67 -9.47 4.34
N ASN A 285 -17.61 -10.17 3.68
CA ASN A 285 -17.65 -11.66 3.68
C ASN A 285 -17.55 -12.35 2.30
N SER A 286 -17.36 -11.63 1.19
CA SER A 286 -17.34 -12.25 -0.16
C SER A 286 -15.96 -12.72 -0.61
N GLY A 287 -15.21 -13.34 0.30
CA GLY A 287 -13.91 -13.96 0.06
C GLY A 287 -13.97 -15.39 -0.51
N VAL A 288 -14.98 -15.75 -1.30
CA VAL A 288 -14.98 -17.06 -1.98
C VAL A 288 -14.25 -16.91 -3.31
N LYS A 289 -12.94 -17.14 -3.31
CA LYS A 289 -12.21 -17.44 -4.55
C LYS A 289 -12.62 -18.85 -5.00
N ARG A 290 -13.11 -18.98 -6.24
CA ARG A 290 -13.10 -20.27 -6.94
C ARG A 290 -11.66 -20.77 -6.95
N ILE A 291 -11.38 -21.80 -6.16
CA ILE A 291 -10.22 -22.66 -6.38
C ILE A 291 -10.48 -23.31 -7.73
N ARG A 292 -9.70 -22.93 -8.76
CA ARG A 292 -9.58 -23.77 -9.95
C ARG A 292 -8.82 -25.01 -9.48
N SER A 293 -9.54 -26.10 -9.24
CA SER A 293 -8.95 -27.41 -9.05
C SER A 293 -8.31 -27.85 -10.37
N SER A 294 -7.06 -27.49 -10.59
CA SER A 294 -6.22 -28.20 -11.55
C SER A 294 -5.70 -29.46 -10.86
N VAL A 295 -6.61 -30.41 -10.62
CA VAL A 295 -6.21 -31.81 -10.43
C VAL A 295 -6.28 -32.41 -11.82
N GLN A 296 -5.11 -32.58 -12.45
CA GLN A 296 -5.00 -33.47 -13.60
C GLN A 296 -5.21 -34.90 -13.09
N PRO A 297 -6.03 -35.73 -13.76
CA PRO A 297 -6.09 -37.15 -13.44
C PRO A 297 -4.73 -37.76 -13.80
N VAL A 298 -4.10 -38.37 -12.79
CA VAL A 298 -2.89 -39.19 -12.96
C VAL A 298 -3.24 -40.32 -13.93
N SER A 299 -2.57 -40.33 -15.08
CA SER A 299 -2.62 -41.44 -16.03
C SER A 299 -2.11 -42.71 -15.33
N LYS A 300 -2.89 -43.78 -15.43
CA LYS A 300 -2.51 -45.13 -14.99
C LYS A 300 -1.22 -45.53 -15.71
N GLY A 301 -0.11 -45.54 -14.96
CA GLY A 301 1.17 -46.10 -15.39
C GLY A 301 1.09 -47.62 -15.49
N CYS A 302 1.63 -48.15 -16.58
CA CYS A 302 1.77 -49.57 -16.91
C CYS A 302 2.40 -50.37 -15.77
N MET A 303 1.91 -51.59 -15.60
CA MET A 303 2.55 -52.63 -14.78
C MET A 303 3.92 -53.01 -15.37
N PRO A 304 4.94 -53.27 -14.54
CA PRO A 304 6.16 -53.92 -15.01
C PRO A 304 5.91 -55.42 -15.19
N SER A 305 6.41 -55.92 -16.32
CA SER A 305 6.47 -57.32 -16.71
C SER A 305 7.28 -58.16 -15.72
N SER A 306 6.76 -59.34 -15.42
CA SER A 306 7.39 -60.44 -14.68
C SER A 306 8.71 -60.90 -15.31
N GLY A 307 9.78 -60.90 -14.52
CA GLY A 307 11.03 -61.61 -14.79
C GLY A 307 10.97 -63.09 -14.33
N PRO A 308 11.83 -63.97 -14.88
CA PRO A 308 11.66 -65.43 -14.81
C PRO A 308 12.10 -66.04 -13.48
N GLN A 309 11.40 -67.10 -13.07
CA GLN A 309 11.78 -68.00 -11.97
C GLN A 309 13.03 -68.83 -12.31
N PRO A 310 13.91 -69.13 -11.34
CA PRO A 310 14.96 -70.14 -11.50
C PRO A 310 14.41 -71.56 -11.29
N SER A 311 14.87 -72.49 -12.13
CA SER A 311 14.66 -73.94 -12.01
C SER A 311 15.61 -74.56 -10.97
N PRO A 312 15.28 -75.73 -10.42
CA PRO A 312 15.87 -76.22 -9.19
C PRO A 312 17.21 -76.95 -9.40
N SER A 313 18.07 -76.86 -8.39
CA SER A 313 19.12 -77.83 -8.07
C SER A 313 19.28 -77.85 -6.56
#